data_AF-V4CAT1-F1
#
_entry.id   AF-V4CAT1-F1
#
_cell.length_a   1.000
_cell.length_b   1.000
_cell.length_c   1.000
_cell.angle_alpha   90.00
_cell.angle_beta   90.00
_cell.angle_gamma   90.00
#
_symmetry.space_group_name_H-M   'P 1'
#
loop_
_entity.id
_entity.type
_entity.pdbx_description
1 polymer ?
#
loop_
_entity_poly.entity_id
_entity_poly.type
_entity_poly.pdbx_seq_one_letter_code
_entity_poly.pdbx_strand_id
1 'polypeptide(L)'
;MASSYRTPSLSASSYFPDYTSTVGTVVERPSLHDRMKDVREFFYHVDNNGRSRIFGKRADDFFLSFIFHVVIILVCLALLTAKMAIFYVVLDWNYPTYNGTESILQTPGLTFRPQPNSMSTVIRFVKGDTTTYAHYLDHMEAYLRYYENEKQQGENYMDCSEIRERRRENLNKVCRFNVEWLGADCVKQQNFGFDDGQPCVLLKLNKIYGWEPEEYPDDLTIPDSIRDHWNTWSITVTCEGENAADKENIGTLYYFPPNGFHFKYYPYLNQQG
;
A
#
# COMPACT_ATOMS: atom_id res chain seq x y z
N MET A 1 31.48 -7.81 47.68
CA MET A 1 30.11 -8.36 47.84
C MET A 1 29.68 -8.97 46.51
N ALA A 2 29.92 -10.27 46.35
CA ALA A 2 29.53 -11.02 45.16
C ALA A 2 28.16 -11.65 45.43
N SER A 3 27.13 -11.22 44.70
CA SER A 3 25.77 -11.77 44.79
C SER A 3 25.57 -12.81 43.69
N SER A 4 25.38 -14.06 44.12
CA SER A 4 25.15 -15.24 43.29
C SER A 4 23.75 -15.20 42.68
N TYR A 5 23.66 -15.00 41.36
CA TYR A 5 22.42 -15.22 40.59
C TYR A 5 22.15 -16.72 40.46
N ARG A 6 21.01 -17.19 41.00
CA ARG A 6 20.51 -18.56 40.82
C ARG A 6 19.40 -18.52 39.78
N THR A 7 19.72 -18.93 38.56
CA THR A 7 18.76 -19.19 37.48
C THR A 7 17.94 -20.46 37.79
N PRO A 8 16.60 -20.43 37.67
CA PRO A 8 15.82 -21.66 37.77
C PRO A 8 15.83 -22.37 36.40
N SER A 9 16.39 -23.57 36.36
CA SER A 9 16.32 -24.47 35.22
C SER A 9 14.88 -24.96 35.04
N LEU A 10 14.23 -24.54 33.95
CA LEU A 10 13.01 -25.16 33.43
C LEU A 10 13.38 -26.54 32.89
N SER A 11 13.25 -27.59 33.71
CA SER A 11 13.20 -28.97 33.23
C SER A 11 11.79 -29.22 32.70
N ALA A 12 11.64 -29.19 31.37
CA ALA A 12 10.50 -29.79 30.71
C ALA A 12 10.58 -31.32 30.90
N SER A 13 9.90 -31.84 31.90
CA SER A 13 9.67 -33.28 32.03
C SER A 13 8.68 -33.70 30.96
N SER A 14 9.20 -34.04 29.78
CA SER A 14 8.46 -34.83 28.80
C SER A 14 8.15 -36.18 29.43
N TYR A 15 6.91 -36.37 29.88
CA TYR A 15 6.35 -37.68 30.20
C TYR A 15 6.20 -38.46 28.89
N PHE A 16 7.29 -39.06 28.42
CA PHE A 16 7.22 -40.20 27.52
C PHE A 16 7.02 -41.44 28.40
N PRO A 17 6.01 -42.29 28.15
CA PRO A 17 5.93 -43.55 28.87
C PRO A 17 7.13 -44.41 28.46
N ASP A 18 7.93 -44.83 29.44
CA ASP A 18 8.97 -45.83 29.27
C ASP A 18 8.35 -47.14 28.79
N TYR A 19 8.43 -47.40 27.48
CA TYR A 19 8.22 -48.74 26.94
C TYR A 19 9.47 -49.57 27.21
N THR A 20 9.46 -50.29 28.34
CA THR A 20 10.41 -51.36 28.61
C THR A 20 10.19 -52.46 27.56
N SER A 21 11.10 -52.54 26.58
CA SER A 21 11.09 -53.60 25.57
C SER A 21 11.65 -54.88 26.18
N THR A 22 10.76 -55.80 26.52
CA THR A 22 11.11 -57.22 26.61
C THR A 22 11.20 -57.78 25.19
N VAL A 23 12.25 -58.56 24.96
CA VAL A 23 12.62 -59.17 23.68
C VAL A 23 11.43 -59.94 23.08
N GLY A 24 11.07 -59.60 21.84
CA GLY A 24 10.31 -60.50 20.95
C GLY A 24 8.80 -60.32 20.90
N THR A 25 8.30 -59.14 20.52
CA THR A 25 6.98 -59.01 19.89
C THR A 25 7.04 -57.97 18.76
N VAL A 26 6.43 -58.29 17.62
CA VAL A 26 6.22 -57.37 16.49
C VAL A 26 5.75 -56.02 17.02
N VAL A 27 6.41 -54.92 16.65
CA VAL A 27 5.94 -53.57 16.96
C VAL A 27 4.68 -53.33 16.14
N GLU A 28 3.55 -53.72 16.71
CA GLU A 28 2.25 -53.54 16.12
C GLU A 28 1.98 -52.02 16.06
N ARG A 29 1.80 -51.49 14.84
CA ARG A 29 1.48 -50.06 14.69
C ARG A 29 0.15 -49.83 15.41
N PRO A 30 0.07 -48.85 16.33
CA PRO A 30 -1.15 -48.63 17.10
C PRO A 30 -2.31 -48.38 16.14
N SER A 31 -3.42 -49.08 16.37
CA SER A 31 -4.60 -48.91 15.55
C SER A 31 -5.14 -47.49 15.70
N LEU A 32 -5.93 -47.01 14.74
CA LEU A 32 -6.57 -45.68 14.86
C LEU A 32 -7.39 -45.56 16.16
N HIS A 33 -7.92 -46.67 16.65
CA HIS A 33 -8.67 -46.74 17.90
C HIS A 33 -7.76 -46.48 19.12
N ASP A 34 -6.58 -47.08 19.14
CA ASP A 34 -5.60 -46.89 20.23
C ASP A 34 -5.09 -45.43 20.24
N ARG A 35 -4.82 -44.87 19.06
CA ARG A 35 -4.44 -43.45 18.95
C ARG A 35 -5.56 -42.51 19.38
N MET A 36 -6.82 -42.84 19.08
CA MET A 36 -7.97 -42.06 19.56
C MET A 36 -8.16 -42.18 21.07
N LYS A 37 -7.88 -43.34 21.65
CA LYS A 37 -7.93 -43.58 23.09
C LYS A 37 -6.84 -42.79 23.82
N ASP A 38 -5.62 -42.81 23.31
CA ASP A 38 -4.50 -42.03 23.86
C ASP A 38 -4.79 -40.51 23.80
N VAL A 39 -5.34 -40.04 22.68
CA VAL A 39 -5.76 -38.64 22.53
C VAL A 39 -6.86 -38.28 23.54
N ARG A 40 -7.83 -39.16 23.74
CA ARG A 40 -8.90 -38.96 24.74
C ARG A 40 -8.35 -38.93 26.17
N GLU A 41 -7.46 -39.84 26.52
CA GLU A 41 -6.82 -39.90 27.84
C GLU A 41 -5.90 -38.69 28.09
N PHE A 42 -5.29 -38.15 27.04
CA PHE A 42 -4.53 -36.90 27.10
C PHE A 42 -5.41 -35.68 27.41
N PHE A 43 -6.61 -35.59 26.80
CA PHE A 43 -7.55 -34.50 27.08
C PHE A 43 -8.12 -34.57 28.49
N TYR A 44 -8.55 -35.75 28.93
CA TYR A 44 -9.16 -35.95 30.24
C TYR A 44 -9.04 -37.39 30.71
N HIS A 45 -8.45 -37.60 31.88
CA HIS A 45 -8.48 -38.89 32.58
C HIS A 45 -8.65 -38.67 34.08
N VAL A 46 -9.26 -39.66 34.75
CA VAL A 46 -9.41 -39.68 36.21
C VAL A 46 -8.39 -40.68 36.75
N ASP A 47 -7.49 -40.21 37.62
CA ASP A 47 -6.52 -41.07 38.30
C ASP A 47 -7.22 -42.11 39.18
N ASN A 48 -6.53 -43.20 39.51
CA ASN A 48 -6.99 -44.25 40.44
C ASN A 48 -7.40 -43.72 41.84
N ASN A 49 -6.93 -42.53 42.22
CA ASN A 49 -7.32 -41.84 43.45
C ASN A 49 -8.55 -40.93 43.30
N GLY A 50 -9.29 -41.04 42.19
CA GLY A 50 -10.51 -40.27 41.91
C GLY A 50 -10.28 -38.80 41.51
N ARG A 51 -9.05 -38.41 41.15
CA ARG A 51 -8.70 -37.02 40.80
C ARG A 51 -8.66 -36.82 39.28
N SER A 52 -9.29 -35.76 38.78
CA SER A 52 -9.26 -35.42 37.36
C SER A 52 -7.92 -34.79 36.95
N ARG A 53 -7.39 -35.24 35.82
CA ARG A 53 -6.23 -34.66 35.12
C ARG A 53 -6.66 -34.19 33.74
N ILE A 54 -6.23 -32.99 33.37
CA ILE A 54 -6.57 -32.31 32.10
C ILE A 54 -5.25 -31.91 31.46
N PHE A 55 -5.02 -32.28 30.19
CA PHE A 55 -3.77 -32.03 29.46
C PHE A 55 -2.50 -32.48 30.22
N GLY A 56 -2.59 -33.62 30.93
CA GLY A 56 -1.49 -34.18 31.70
C GLY A 56 -1.14 -33.47 33.02
N LYS A 57 -1.82 -32.35 33.35
CA LYS A 57 -1.71 -31.69 34.67
C LYS A 57 -2.91 -32.04 35.54
N ARG A 58 -2.76 -31.95 36.87
CA ARG A 58 -3.91 -31.98 37.77
C ARG A 58 -4.88 -30.87 37.37
N ALA A 59 -6.19 -31.14 37.40
CA ALA A 59 -7.20 -30.15 36.99
C ALA A 59 -7.00 -28.80 37.69
N ASP A 60 -6.75 -28.79 39.00
CA ASP A 60 -6.51 -27.58 39.79
C ASP A 60 -5.30 -26.76 39.29
N ASP A 61 -4.18 -27.44 39.00
CA ASP A 61 -2.96 -26.81 38.50
C ASP A 61 -3.12 -26.31 37.05
N PHE A 62 -3.91 -27.02 36.25
CA PHE A 62 -4.27 -26.59 34.89
C PHE A 62 -5.11 -25.33 34.91
N PHE A 63 -6.17 -25.28 35.73
CA PHE A 63 -7.03 -24.11 35.86
C PHE A 63 -6.28 -22.91 36.44
N LEU A 64 -5.44 -23.13 37.46
CA LEU A 64 -4.60 -22.07 38.02
C LEU A 64 -3.62 -21.52 36.98
N SER A 65 -2.98 -22.40 36.21
CA SER A 65 -2.09 -22.00 35.11
C SER A 65 -2.85 -21.25 34.02
N PHE A 66 -4.03 -21.72 33.63
CA PHE A 66 -4.87 -21.06 32.62
C PHE A 66 -5.28 -19.65 33.06
N ILE A 67 -5.78 -19.49 34.29
CA ILE A 67 -6.18 -18.18 34.84
C ILE A 67 -4.98 -17.22 34.86
N PHE A 68 -3.81 -17.68 35.31
CA PHE A 68 -2.59 -16.87 35.30
C PHE A 68 -2.22 -16.36 33.90
N HIS A 69 -2.28 -17.24 32.89
CA HIS A 69 -1.99 -16.85 31.50
C HIS A 69 -3.06 -15.91 30.94
N VAL A 70 -4.34 -16.11 31.25
CA VAL A 70 -5.42 -15.19 30.86
C VAL A 70 -5.19 -13.80 31.47
N VAL A 71 -4.87 -13.72 32.76
CA VAL A 71 -4.58 -12.44 33.43
C VAL A 71 -3.37 -11.75 32.79
N ILE A 72 -2.28 -12.48 32.51
CA ILE A 72 -1.12 -11.91 31.83
C ILE A 72 -1.48 -11.40 30.44
N ILE A 73 -2.24 -12.16 29.66
CA ILE A 73 -2.66 -11.75 28.31
C ILE A 73 -3.52 -10.48 28.40
N LEU A 74 -4.45 -10.40 29.35
CA LEU A 74 -5.27 -9.20 29.57
C LEU A 74 -4.40 -7.98 29.94
N VAL A 75 -3.40 -8.15 30.80
CA VAL A 75 -2.46 -7.08 31.15
C VAL A 75 -1.61 -6.67 29.94
N CYS A 76 -1.10 -7.62 29.15
CA CYS A 76 -0.35 -7.33 27.93
C CYS A 76 -1.20 -6.59 26.89
N LEU A 77 -2.46 -6.99 26.71
CA LEU A 77 -3.41 -6.29 25.84
C LEU A 77 -3.66 -4.87 26.33
N ALA A 78 -3.85 -4.66 27.64
CA ALA A 78 -4.03 -3.34 28.22
C ALA A 78 -2.79 -2.44 28.02
N LEU A 79 -1.59 -2.99 28.14
CA LEU A 79 -0.35 -2.24 27.86
C LEU A 79 -0.20 -1.93 26.37
N LEU A 80 -0.58 -2.85 25.48
CA LEU A 80 -0.56 -2.62 24.03
C LEU A 80 -1.55 -1.53 23.63
N THR A 81 -2.78 -1.57 24.14
CA THR A 81 -3.79 -0.54 23.85
C THR A 81 -3.38 0.81 24.42
N ALA A 82 -2.79 0.86 25.62
CA ALA A 82 -2.24 2.10 26.18
C ALA A 82 -1.11 2.67 25.32
N LYS A 83 -0.18 1.83 24.84
CA LYS A 83 0.90 2.26 23.94
C LYS A 83 0.36 2.78 22.60
N MET A 84 -0.61 2.09 22.01
CA MET A 84 -1.27 2.57 20.79
C MET A 84 -2.00 3.88 21.03
N ALA A 85 -2.70 4.05 22.16
CA ALA A 85 -3.38 5.30 22.50
C ALA A 85 -2.39 6.47 22.64
N ILE A 86 -1.26 6.28 23.32
CA ILE A 86 -0.20 7.29 23.41
C ILE A 86 0.33 7.62 22.01
N PHE A 87 0.57 6.61 21.18
CA PHE A 87 1.03 6.81 19.81
C PHE A 87 0.05 7.66 18.98
N TYR A 88 -1.26 7.41 19.07
CA TYR A 88 -2.28 8.23 18.41
C TYR A 88 -2.35 9.68 18.88
N VAL A 89 -1.95 9.97 20.13
CA VAL A 89 -1.91 11.35 20.65
C VAL A 89 -0.65 12.10 20.18
N VAL A 90 0.46 11.38 19.96
CA VAL A 90 1.73 11.97 19.50
C VAL A 90 1.72 12.26 18.00
N LEU A 91 0.96 11.49 17.22
CA LEU A 91 0.85 11.69 15.78
C LEU A 91 0.00 12.93 15.45
N ASP A 92 0.53 13.78 14.57
CA ASP A 92 -0.26 14.83 13.93
C ASP A 92 -1.12 14.23 12.82
N TRP A 93 -2.36 14.70 12.69
CA TRP A 93 -3.30 14.24 11.67
C TRP A 93 -3.13 14.94 10.32
N ASN A 94 -2.43 16.08 10.29
CA ASN A 94 -2.31 16.92 9.10
C ASN A 94 -1.01 16.68 8.32
N TYR A 95 0.08 16.32 8.99
CA TYR A 95 1.38 16.08 8.35
C TYR A 95 2.09 14.85 8.90
N PRO A 96 2.83 14.10 8.05
CA PRO A 96 3.63 12.98 8.51
C PRO A 96 4.85 13.46 9.30
N THR A 97 5.20 12.74 10.37
CA THR A 97 6.35 13.05 11.23
C THR A 97 7.69 12.96 10.47
N TYR A 98 7.80 11.99 9.56
CA TYR A 98 8.97 11.83 8.69
C TYR A 98 8.61 12.29 7.28
N ASN A 99 9.22 13.39 6.82
CA ASN A 99 9.02 13.95 5.50
C ASN A 99 10.37 14.22 4.80
N GLY A 100 10.34 14.41 3.49
CA GLY A 100 11.54 14.73 2.71
C GLY A 100 12.58 13.60 2.67
N THR A 101 13.85 13.95 2.87
CA THR A 101 15.01 13.04 2.78
C THR A 101 15.09 12.03 3.91
N GLU A 102 14.41 12.27 5.03
CA GLU A 102 14.29 11.30 6.12
C GLU A 102 13.20 10.25 5.85
N SER A 103 12.41 10.43 4.79
CA SER A 103 11.38 9.49 4.38
C SER A 103 11.88 8.56 3.28
N ILE A 104 11.39 7.31 3.29
CA ILE A 104 11.62 6.34 2.21
C ILE A 104 10.98 6.82 0.88
N LEU A 105 10.03 7.75 0.97
CA LEU A 105 9.28 8.28 -0.16
C LEU A 105 9.95 9.55 -0.72
N GLN A 106 11.24 9.48 -1.07
CA GLN A 106 11.95 10.63 -1.62
C GLN A 106 11.54 10.92 -3.08
N THR A 107 11.28 9.89 -3.87
CA THR A 107 10.92 10.01 -5.28
C THR A 107 9.44 9.65 -5.49
N PRO A 108 8.62 10.54 -6.07
CA PRO A 108 7.24 10.22 -6.38
C PRO A 108 7.15 9.16 -7.48
N GLY A 109 6.29 8.18 -7.25
CA GLY A 109 5.90 7.24 -8.29
C GLY A 109 5.01 7.89 -9.35
N LEU A 110 5.16 7.45 -10.59
CA LEU A 110 4.27 7.80 -11.70
C LEU A 110 3.24 6.68 -11.90
N THR A 111 1.96 7.04 -11.94
CA THR A 111 0.84 6.11 -12.19
C THR A 111 0.08 6.59 -13.42
N PHE A 112 -0.59 5.69 -14.13
CA PHE A 112 -1.44 6.03 -15.26
C PHE A 112 -2.90 5.61 -15.04
N ARG A 113 -3.82 6.21 -15.80
CA ARG A 113 -5.24 5.86 -15.91
C ARG A 113 -5.63 5.79 -17.39
N PRO A 114 -6.50 4.86 -17.81
CA PRO A 114 -7.24 3.91 -16.99
C PRO A 114 -6.38 2.69 -16.58
N GLN A 115 -6.65 2.14 -15.40
CA GLN A 115 -6.00 0.89 -14.96
C GLN A 115 -6.93 -0.30 -15.25
N PRO A 116 -6.49 -1.31 -16.03
CA PRO A 116 -7.31 -2.47 -16.37
C PRO A 116 -7.57 -3.40 -15.20
N ASN A 117 -6.50 -3.88 -14.55
CA ASN A 117 -6.56 -4.85 -13.45
C ASN A 117 -5.41 -4.59 -12.47
N SER A 118 -5.51 -5.14 -11.26
CA SER A 118 -4.43 -5.08 -10.26
C SER A 118 -3.18 -5.87 -10.64
N MET A 119 -3.31 -6.85 -11.53
CA MET A 119 -2.23 -7.78 -11.91
C MET A 119 -1.62 -7.48 -13.29
N SER A 120 -2.24 -6.60 -14.09
CA SER A 120 -1.78 -6.31 -15.46
C SER A 120 -1.94 -4.84 -15.81
N THR A 121 -0.93 -4.28 -16.47
CA THR A 121 -0.90 -2.90 -16.97
C THR A 121 -1.36 -2.76 -18.42
N VAL A 122 -1.69 -3.86 -19.09
CA VAL A 122 -2.02 -3.89 -20.52
C VAL A 122 -3.43 -3.40 -20.78
N ILE A 123 -3.56 -2.32 -21.55
CA ILE A 123 -4.83 -1.82 -22.09
C ILE A 123 -5.09 -2.56 -23.40
N ARG A 124 -6.16 -3.38 -23.44
CA ARG A 124 -6.53 -4.15 -24.63
C ARG A 124 -7.99 -3.88 -24.97
N PHE A 125 -8.22 -3.40 -26.18
CA PHE A 125 -9.56 -3.13 -26.70
C PHE A 125 -9.60 -3.39 -28.20
N VAL A 126 -10.81 -3.47 -28.75
CA VAL A 126 -11.04 -3.62 -30.19
C VAL A 126 -11.67 -2.33 -30.70
N LYS A 127 -11.06 -1.71 -31.71
CA LYS A 127 -11.60 -0.51 -32.35
C LYS A 127 -13.00 -0.80 -32.90
N GLY A 128 -13.98 0.02 -32.53
CA GLY A 128 -15.37 -0.11 -32.97
C GLY A 128 -16.26 -1.02 -32.11
N ASP A 129 -15.72 -1.71 -31.11
CA ASP A 129 -16.52 -2.48 -30.14
C ASP A 129 -16.53 -1.81 -28.77
N THR A 130 -17.57 -1.00 -28.54
CA THR A 130 -17.77 -0.22 -27.30
C THR A 130 -17.78 -1.08 -26.04
N THR A 131 -18.20 -2.34 -26.14
CA THR A 131 -18.27 -3.23 -24.98
C THR A 131 -16.89 -3.58 -24.43
N THR A 132 -15.85 -3.52 -25.27
CA THR A 132 -14.47 -3.87 -24.88
C THR A 132 -13.76 -2.78 -24.10
N TYR A 133 -14.15 -1.51 -24.25
CA TYR A 133 -13.51 -0.38 -23.58
C TYR A 133 -14.43 0.45 -22.69
N ALA A 134 -15.72 0.09 -22.58
CA ALA A 134 -16.66 0.77 -21.69
C ALA A 134 -16.14 0.88 -20.24
N HIS A 135 -15.52 -0.16 -19.69
CA HIS A 135 -14.95 -0.11 -18.33
C HIS A 135 -13.78 0.86 -18.20
N TYR A 136 -13.03 1.09 -19.29
CA TYR A 136 -11.97 2.10 -19.32
C TYR A 136 -12.57 3.52 -19.31
N LEU A 137 -13.64 3.74 -20.06
CA LEU A 137 -14.36 5.02 -20.08
C LEU A 137 -14.94 5.35 -18.71
N ASP A 138 -15.61 4.39 -18.08
CA ASP A 138 -16.19 4.56 -16.73
C ASP A 138 -15.13 4.92 -15.70
N HIS A 139 -13.97 4.26 -15.77
CA HIS A 139 -12.83 4.56 -14.90
C HIS A 139 -12.33 6.00 -15.10
N MET A 140 -12.11 6.39 -16.36
CA MET A 140 -11.61 7.72 -16.72
C MET A 140 -12.59 8.82 -16.30
N GLU A 141 -13.88 8.61 -16.55
CA GLU A 141 -14.94 9.54 -16.16
C GLU A 141 -15.03 9.67 -14.64
N ALA A 142 -15.03 8.55 -13.90
CA ALA A 142 -15.05 8.57 -12.45
C ALA A 142 -13.84 9.32 -11.86
N TYR A 143 -12.68 9.22 -12.51
CA TYR A 143 -11.48 9.96 -12.11
C TYR A 143 -11.58 11.46 -12.42
N LEU A 144 -12.04 11.82 -13.62
CA LEU A 144 -12.14 13.22 -14.05
C LEU A 144 -13.29 13.98 -13.39
N ARG A 145 -14.29 13.29 -12.83
CA ARG A 145 -15.39 13.90 -12.09
C ARG A 145 -14.93 14.82 -10.95
N TYR A 146 -13.79 14.51 -10.30
CA TYR A 146 -13.22 15.37 -9.26
C TYR A 146 -12.63 16.67 -9.80
N TYR A 147 -12.35 16.74 -11.11
CA TYR A 147 -11.77 17.88 -11.79
C TYR A 147 -12.80 18.73 -12.53
N GLU A 148 -14.09 18.39 -12.44
CA GLU A 148 -15.16 19.21 -13.01
C GLU A 148 -15.22 20.58 -12.33
N ASN A 149 -15.45 21.63 -13.13
CA ASN A 149 -15.50 23.01 -12.65
C ASN A 149 -16.55 23.25 -11.56
N GLU A 150 -17.61 22.44 -11.51
CA GLU A 150 -18.63 22.48 -10.46
C GLU A 150 -18.10 22.02 -9.09
N LYS A 151 -17.16 21.08 -9.07
CA LYS A 151 -16.55 20.53 -7.86
C LYS A 151 -15.38 21.37 -7.36
N GLN A 152 -14.74 22.13 -8.24
CA GLN A 152 -13.63 23.03 -7.93
C GLN A 152 -14.08 24.43 -7.45
N GLN A 153 -15.21 24.52 -6.76
CA GLN A 153 -15.77 25.77 -6.25
C GLN A 153 -15.60 25.86 -4.73
N GLY A 154 -15.15 27.02 -4.24
CA GLY A 154 -14.96 27.28 -2.81
C GLY A 154 -13.76 28.18 -2.51
N GLU A 155 -13.63 28.60 -1.25
CA GLU A 155 -12.55 29.48 -0.77
C GLU A 155 -11.17 28.81 -0.75
N ASN A 156 -11.16 27.47 -0.69
CA ASN A 156 -9.95 26.65 -0.70
C ASN A 156 -9.33 26.54 -2.09
N TYR A 157 -10.08 26.86 -3.14
CA TYR A 157 -9.62 26.79 -4.52
C TYR A 157 -9.14 28.17 -5.01
N MET A 158 -8.03 28.20 -5.73
CA MET A 158 -7.51 29.39 -6.39
C MET A 158 -7.19 29.10 -7.85
N ASP A 159 -7.31 30.12 -8.71
CA ASP A 159 -6.81 30.03 -10.08
C ASP A 159 -5.29 30.25 -10.09
N CYS A 160 -4.57 29.33 -10.71
CA CYS A 160 -3.11 29.36 -10.84
C CYS A 160 -2.68 29.49 -12.30
N SER A 161 -3.57 29.91 -13.19
CA SER A 161 -3.27 30.02 -14.63
C SER A 161 -2.21 31.09 -14.93
N GLU A 162 -2.13 32.15 -14.13
CA GLU A 162 -1.15 33.23 -14.31
C GLU A 162 0.26 32.89 -13.82
N ILE A 163 0.39 31.90 -12.92
CA ILE A 163 1.66 31.52 -12.31
C ILE A 163 2.46 30.68 -13.31
N ARG A 164 3.56 31.26 -13.81
CA ARG A 164 4.50 30.61 -14.75
C ARG A 164 5.72 29.96 -14.09
N GLU A 165 5.94 30.24 -12.82
CA GLU A 165 7.08 29.75 -12.04
C GLU A 165 6.62 28.85 -10.88
N ARG A 166 7.52 28.57 -9.93
CA ARG A 166 7.17 27.92 -8.67
C ARG A 166 6.27 28.82 -7.84
N ARG A 167 5.17 28.27 -7.34
CA ARG A 167 4.26 28.96 -6.44
C ARG A 167 4.93 29.16 -5.07
N ARG A 168 4.99 30.40 -4.60
CA ARG A 168 5.52 30.76 -3.27
C ARG A 168 4.45 31.22 -2.28
N GLU A 169 3.33 31.72 -2.78
CA GLU A 169 2.24 32.27 -1.98
C GLU A 169 1.00 31.37 -1.97
N ASN A 170 0.14 31.54 -0.97
CA ASN A 170 -1.14 30.82 -0.84
C ASN A 170 -1.00 29.29 -0.94
N LEU A 171 0.07 28.73 -0.38
CA LEU A 171 0.35 27.29 -0.40
C LEU A 171 -0.75 26.44 0.25
N ASN A 172 -1.58 27.04 1.11
CA ASN A 172 -2.71 26.37 1.76
C ASN A 172 -3.92 26.17 0.83
N LYS A 173 -3.94 26.84 -0.34
CA LYS A 173 -5.02 26.72 -1.33
C LYS A 173 -4.66 25.74 -2.43
N VAL A 174 -5.68 25.12 -3.02
CA VAL A 174 -5.56 24.18 -4.13
C VAL A 174 -5.67 24.94 -5.45
N CYS A 175 -4.71 24.72 -6.33
CA CYS A 175 -4.76 25.24 -7.69
C CYS A 175 -5.82 24.49 -8.49
N ARG A 176 -6.73 25.23 -9.12
CA ARG A 176 -7.69 24.66 -10.09
C ARG A 176 -6.94 24.03 -11.27
N PHE A 177 -7.52 22.96 -11.80
CA PHE A 177 -7.02 22.27 -12.97
C PHE A 177 -8.15 22.13 -13.97
N ASN A 178 -7.99 22.76 -15.13
CA ASN A 178 -8.98 22.70 -16.19
C ASN A 178 -8.77 21.43 -17.02
N VAL A 179 -9.83 20.63 -17.16
CA VAL A 179 -9.84 19.39 -17.96
C VAL A 179 -9.53 19.66 -19.44
N GLU A 180 -9.83 20.86 -19.95
CA GLU A 180 -9.52 21.27 -21.33
C GLU A 180 -8.02 21.24 -21.65
N TRP A 181 -7.15 21.31 -20.64
CA TRP A 181 -5.70 21.22 -20.83
C TRP A 181 -5.21 19.81 -21.19
N LEU A 182 -6.06 18.79 -21.04
CA LEU A 182 -5.76 17.41 -21.44
C LEU A 182 -5.89 17.20 -22.97
N GLY A 183 -6.25 18.24 -23.73
CA GLY A 183 -6.40 18.20 -25.18
C GLY A 183 -7.83 17.92 -25.62
N ALA A 184 -8.14 18.26 -26.87
CA ALA A 184 -9.50 18.17 -27.42
C ALA A 184 -9.99 16.73 -27.61
N ASP A 185 -9.07 15.77 -27.76
CA ASP A 185 -9.37 14.35 -28.02
C ASP A 185 -9.47 13.54 -26.72
N CYS A 186 -8.92 14.05 -25.61
CA CYS A 186 -8.97 13.43 -24.29
C CYS A 186 -10.18 13.88 -23.46
N VAL A 187 -11.33 14.06 -24.11
CA VAL A 187 -12.57 14.52 -23.47
C VAL A 187 -13.64 13.44 -23.51
N LYS A 188 -14.58 13.51 -22.57
CA LYS A 188 -15.70 12.56 -22.47
C LYS A 188 -16.53 12.49 -23.77
N GLN A 189 -16.68 13.62 -24.46
CA GLN A 189 -17.46 13.72 -25.70
C GLN A 189 -16.85 12.91 -26.85
N GLN A 190 -15.53 12.67 -26.83
CA GLN A 190 -14.82 11.85 -27.83
C GLN A 190 -14.44 10.46 -27.30
N ASN A 191 -15.08 9.99 -26.22
CA ASN A 191 -14.77 8.70 -25.58
C ASN A 191 -13.26 8.51 -25.32
N PHE A 192 -12.56 9.58 -24.96
CA PHE A 192 -11.10 9.58 -24.72
C PHE A 192 -10.27 8.96 -25.87
N GLY A 193 -10.74 9.09 -27.12
CA GLY A 193 -10.06 8.60 -28.33
C GLY A 193 -10.11 7.07 -28.55
N PHE A 194 -10.81 6.31 -27.70
CA PHE A 194 -10.94 4.85 -27.84
C PHE A 194 -11.70 4.45 -29.12
N ASP A 195 -12.70 5.24 -29.53
CA ASP A 195 -13.48 4.98 -30.75
C ASP A 195 -12.61 5.06 -32.03
N ASP A 196 -11.69 6.02 -32.06
CA ASP A 196 -10.78 6.24 -33.20
C ASP A 196 -9.57 5.30 -33.20
N GLY A 197 -9.38 4.53 -32.12
CA GLY A 197 -8.21 3.67 -31.93
C GLY A 197 -6.96 4.44 -31.50
N GLN A 198 -7.13 5.67 -31.00
CA GLN A 198 -6.08 6.53 -30.45
C GLN A 198 -6.39 6.79 -28.97
N PRO A 199 -6.18 5.79 -28.10
CA PRO A 199 -6.64 5.87 -26.71
C PRO A 199 -5.81 6.90 -25.94
N CYS A 200 -6.48 7.70 -25.13
CA CYS A 200 -5.81 8.63 -24.24
C CYS A 200 -5.49 7.98 -22.89
N VAL A 201 -4.27 8.21 -22.41
CA VAL A 201 -3.79 7.72 -21.12
C VAL A 201 -3.43 8.92 -20.24
N LEU A 202 -4.09 9.04 -19.09
CA LEU A 202 -3.82 10.11 -18.13
C LEU A 202 -2.66 9.69 -17.24
N LEU A 203 -1.65 10.56 -17.13
CA LEU A 203 -0.54 10.39 -16.22
C LEU A 203 -0.81 11.13 -14.90
N LYS A 204 -0.49 10.48 -13.79
CA LYS A 204 -0.69 10.98 -12.44
C LYS A 204 0.59 10.78 -11.62
N LEU A 205 1.12 11.87 -11.10
CA LEU A 205 2.19 11.80 -10.11
C LEU A 205 1.64 11.54 -8.71
N ASN A 206 2.29 10.67 -7.94
CA ASN A 206 1.90 10.39 -6.56
C ASN A 206 2.16 11.62 -5.67
N LYS A 207 1.16 11.98 -4.87
CA LYS A 207 1.25 13.12 -3.94
C LYS A 207 2.12 12.72 -2.74
N ILE A 208 3.21 13.46 -2.52
CA ILE A 208 4.07 13.32 -1.34
C ILE A 208 4.03 14.63 -0.56
N TYR A 209 3.86 14.54 0.76
CA TYR A 209 3.77 15.71 1.62
C TYR A 209 5.10 16.49 1.62
N GLY A 210 5.03 17.80 1.36
CA GLY A 210 6.19 18.70 1.35
C GLY A 210 7.19 18.45 0.22
N TRP A 211 6.87 17.58 -0.74
CA TRP A 211 7.75 17.31 -1.87
C TRP A 211 7.65 18.42 -2.91
N GLU A 212 8.81 18.90 -3.35
CA GLU A 212 8.95 19.86 -4.43
C GLU A 212 9.89 19.30 -5.50
N PRO A 213 9.54 19.44 -6.80
CA PRO A 213 10.44 19.07 -7.87
C PRO A 213 11.68 19.98 -7.90
N GLU A 214 12.82 19.37 -8.18
CA GLU A 214 14.09 20.07 -8.37
C GLU A 214 14.33 20.36 -9.86
N GLU A 215 14.92 21.51 -10.13
CA GLU A 215 15.22 21.96 -11.49
C GLU A 215 16.60 21.45 -11.90
N TYR A 216 16.79 21.20 -13.20
CA TYR A 216 18.12 20.92 -13.72
C TYR A 216 18.99 22.18 -13.60
N PRO A 217 20.20 22.09 -13.01
CA PRO A 217 21.04 23.26 -12.77
C PRO A 217 21.62 23.85 -14.06
N ASP A 218 21.93 23.01 -15.05
CA ASP A 218 22.53 23.41 -16.32
C ASP A 218 21.93 22.64 -17.51
N ASP A 219 21.87 23.26 -18.69
CA ASP A 219 21.39 22.66 -19.95
C ASP A 219 22.18 21.39 -20.36
N LEU A 220 23.41 21.25 -19.85
CA LEU A 220 24.28 20.10 -20.09
C LEU A 220 23.89 18.86 -19.27
N THR A 221 23.13 19.04 -18.19
CA THR A 221 22.66 17.93 -17.33
C THR A 221 21.35 17.32 -17.84
N ILE A 222 20.73 17.97 -18.83
CA ILE A 222 19.46 17.54 -19.43
C ILE A 222 19.72 16.40 -20.41
N PRO A 223 19.05 15.24 -20.26
CA PRO A 223 19.10 14.17 -21.24
C PRO A 223 18.63 14.63 -22.63
N ASP A 224 19.31 14.19 -23.69
CA ASP A 224 18.98 14.58 -25.06
C ASP A 224 17.56 14.16 -25.47
N SER A 225 17.01 13.10 -24.86
CA SER A 225 15.65 12.62 -25.11
C SER A 225 14.55 13.60 -24.69
N ILE A 226 14.83 14.49 -23.73
CA ILE A 226 13.83 15.44 -23.21
C ILE A 226 14.11 16.88 -23.63
N ARG A 227 15.28 17.15 -24.22
CA ARG A 227 15.79 18.51 -24.51
C ARG A 227 14.82 19.35 -25.34
N ASP A 228 14.12 18.73 -26.29
CA ASP A 228 13.21 19.43 -27.20
C ASP A 228 11.88 19.88 -26.54
N HIS A 229 11.44 19.18 -25.50
CA HIS A 229 10.16 19.41 -24.81
C HIS A 229 10.34 19.88 -23.36
N TRP A 230 11.58 20.19 -22.98
CA TRP A 230 11.90 20.58 -21.62
C TRP A 230 11.49 22.04 -21.34
N ASN A 231 11.03 22.26 -20.12
CA ASN A 231 10.71 23.59 -19.60
C ASN A 231 11.20 23.67 -18.15
N THR A 232 11.86 24.78 -17.78
CA THR A 232 12.43 25.03 -16.46
C THR A 232 11.43 24.80 -15.32
N TRP A 233 10.16 25.19 -15.49
CA TRP A 233 9.15 25.15 -14.43
C TRP A 233 8.19 23.97 -14.54
N SER A 234 8.57 22.91 -15.25
CA SER A 234 7.73 21.73 -15.44
C SER A 234 8.53 20.43 -15.38
N ILE A 235 7.91 19.40 -14.81
CA ILE A 235 8.43 18.04 -14.81
C ILE A 235 8.08 17.44 -16.18
N THR A 236 9.08 17.35 -17.05
CA THR A 236 8.93 16.73 -18.37
C THR A 236 8.75 15.23 -18.24
N VAL A 237 7.84 14.66 -19.03
CA VAL A 237 7.57 13.24 -19.08
C VAL A 237 7.70 12.76 -20.52
N THR A 238 8.40 11.65 -20.72
CA THR A 238 8.53 10.99 -22.01
C THR A 238 8.19 9.52 -21.89
N CYS A 239 7.39 9.03 -22.85
CA CYS A 239 7.02 7.64 -23.00
C CYS A 239 7.78 7.06 -24.20
N GLU A 240 8.43 5.92 -24.00
CA GLU A 240 9.08 5.16 -25.06
C GLU A 240 8.74 3.67 -24.94
N GLY A 241 8.85 2.92 -26.05
CA GLY A 241 8.68 1.47 -26.05
C GLY A 241 9.83 0.78 -25.29
N GLU A 242 9.50 -0.29 -24.56
CA GLU A 242 10.49 -1.06 -23.79
C GLU A 242 11.42 -1.86 -24.72
N ASN A 243 10.85 -2.58 -25.69
CA ASN A 243 11.62 -3.35 -26.67
C ASN A 243 11.74 -2.63 -28.02
N ALA A 244 12.71 -3.04 -28.85
CA ALA A 244 12.88 -2.48 -30.20
C ALA A 244 11.60 -2.60 -31.06
N ALA A 245 10.90 -3.73 -30.97
CA ALA A 245 9.62 -3.91 -31.64
C ALA A 245 8.54 -2.94 -31.11
N ASP A 246 8.54 -2.66 -29.81
CA ASP A 246 7.58 -1.72 -29.23
C ASP A 246 7.86 -0.29 -29.67
N LYS A 247 9.15 0.08 -29.78
CA LYS A 247 9.59 1.39 -30.30
C LYS A 247 9.15 1.62 -31.76
N GLU A 248 9.09 0.56 -32.57
CA GLU A 248 8.58 0.65 -33.94
C GLU A 248 7.05 0.70 -34.00
N ASN A 249 6.35 0.02 -33.09
CA ASN A 249 4.89 -0.08 -33.09
C ASN A 249 4.16 1.06 -32.36
N ILE A 250 4.82 1.77 -31.44
CA ILE A 250 4.19 2.80 -30.60
C ILE A 250 3.66 4.00 -31.40
N GLY A 251 4.26 4.27 -32.57
CA GLY A 251 3.87 5.38 -33.43
C GLY A 251 4.14 6.76 -32.83
N THR A 252 3.43 7.77 -33.32
CA THR A 252 3.56 9.17 -32.86
C THR A 252 2.75 9.40 -31.59
N LEU A 253 3.41 9.90 -30.54
CA LEU A 253 2.79 10.25 -29.27
C LEU A 253 2.60 11.76 -29.15
N TYR A 254 1.46 12.18 -28.61
CA TYR A 254 1.16 13.57 -28.29
C TYR A 254 0.99 13.74 -26.78
N TYR A 255 1.61 14.76 -26.22
CA TYR A 255 1.56 15.06 -24.79
C TYR A 255 0.72 16.32 -24.53
N PHE A 256 -0.19 16.21 -23.56
CA PHE A 256 -1.05 17.31 -23.15
C PHE A 256 -1.05 17.43 -21.61
N PRO A 257 -0.68 18.60 -21.07
CA PRO A 257 0.02 19.72 -21.70
C PRO A 257 1.42 19.32 -22.23
N PRO A 258 1.98 20.04 -23.23
CA PRO A 258 3.24 19.63 -23.88
C PRO A 258 4.45 19.62 -22.93
N ASN A 259 4.42 20.44 -21.88
CA ASN A 259 5.55 20.61 -20.96
C ASN A 259 5.49 19.64 -19.75
N GLY A 260 4.46 18.79 -19.65
CA GLY A 260 4.28 17.88 -18.51
C GLY A 260 3.69 18.55 -17.26
N PHE A 261 4.17 18.18 -16.07
CA PHE A 261 3.59 18.63 -14.79
C PHE A 261 4.20 19.95 -14.33
N HIS A 262 3.42 21.03 -14.31
CA HIS A 262 3.90 22.35 -13.89
C HIS A 262 4.18 22.44 -12.37
N PHE A 263 5.24 23.17 -11.99
CA PHE A 263 5.73 23.27 -10.62
C PHE A 263 4.75 23.96 -9.66
N LYS A 264 3.90 24.85 -10.19
CA LYS A 264 2.85 25.58 -9.44
C LYS A 264 1.91 24.71 -8.59
N TYR A 265 1.74 23.44 -8.93
CA TYR A 265 0.89 22.50 -8.19
C TYR A 265 1.55 21.94 -6.93
N TYR A 266 2.87 22.09 -6.80
CA TYR A 266 3.66 21.64 -5.67
C TYR A 266 4.01 22.85 -4.77
N PRO A 267 4.32 22.63 -3.49
CA PRO A 267 4.24 21.37 -2.74
C PRO A 267 2.80 20.98 -2.36
N TYR A 268 2.62 19.68 -2.08
CA TYR A 268 1.40 19.16 -1.45
C TYR A 268 1.53 19.25 0.07
N LEU A 269 0.63 19.99 0.70
CA LEU A 269 0.62 20.26 2.15
C LEU A 269 -0.68 19.78 2.80
N ASN A 270 -1.28 18.72 2.26
CA ASN A 270 -2.59 18.21 2.70
C ASN A 270 -3.71 19.27 2.64
N GLN A 271 -3.68 20.10 1.60
CA GLN A 271 -4.70 21.12 1.37
C GLN A 271 -6.06 20.45 1.09
N GLN A 272 -7.13 21.01 1.67
CA GLN A 272 -8.49 20.48 1.48
C GLN A 272 -9.10 21.00 0.17
N GLY A 273 -9.23 20.12 -0.82
CA GLY A 273 -9.87 20.38 -2.11
C GLY A 273 -10.23 19.08 -2.80
#